data_AF-A0A381XDB5-F1
#
_entry.id   AF-A0A381XDB5-F1
#
_cell.length_a   1.000
_cell.length_b   1.000
_cell.length_c   1.000
_cell.angle_alpha   90.00
_cell.angle_beta   90.00
_cell.angle_gamma   90.00
#
_symmetry.space_group_name_H-M   'P 1'
#
loop_
_entity.id
_entity.type
_entity.pdbx_description
1 polymer ?
#
loop_
_entity_poly.entity_id
_entity_poly.type
_entity_poly.pdbx_seq_one_letter_code
_entity_poly.pdbx_strand_id
1 'polypeptide(L)' 'MALVPVDGGGTNSWVDRVALVCHRCDVTWRGVPMEPCWLCGSLGLQRSGTTLVRD' A
#
# COMPACT_ATOMS: atom_id res chain seq x y z
N MET A 1 -28.83 -10.67 -14.40
CA MET A 1 -27.53 -10.39 -13.77
C MET A 1 -27.77 -9.43 -12.62
N ALA A 2 -27.81 -9.95 -11.39
CA ALA A 2 -27.92 -9.13 -10.20
C ALA A 2 -26.50 -8.79 -9.73
N LEU A 3 -26.21 -7.50 -9.58
CA LEU A 3 -25.03 -7.05 -8.87
C LEU A 3 -25.31 -7.28 -7.39
N VAL A 4 -24.71 -8.32 -6.80
CA VAL A 4 -24.73 -8.50 -5.36
C VAL A 4 -24.03 -7.29 -4.71
N PRO A 5 -24.61 -6.67 -3.68
CA PRO A 5 -23.88 -5.69 -2.90
C PRO A 5 -22.70 -6.41 -2.24
N VAL A 6 -21.49 -5.87 -2.40
CA VAL A 6 -20.34 -6.36 -1.67
C VAL A 6 -20.59 -6.01 -0.21
N ASP A 7 -21.11 -6.96 0.56
CA ASP A 7 -21.12 -6.93 2.03
C ASP A 7 -19.65 -6.96 2.49
N GLY A 8 -19.01 -5.80 2.39
CA GLY A 8 -17.71 -5.52 2.97
C GLY A 8 -17.85 -5.39 4.47
N GLY A 9 -18.22 -6.49 5.14
CA GLY A 9 -18.06 -6.69 6.57
C GLY A 9 -16.57 -6.74 6.92
N GLY A 10 -15.86 -5.65 6.66
CA GLY A 10 -14.47 -5.47 7.04
C GLY A 10 -14.46 -4.91 8.45
N THR A 11 -13.96 -5.70 9.40
CA THR A 11 -13.51 -5.19 10.70
C THR A 11 -12.78 -3.87 10.45
N ASN A 12 -13.34 -2.79 10.97
CA ASN A 12 -12.82 -1.43 10.94
C ASN A 12 -11.59 -1.31 11.86
N SER A 13 -10.63 -2.23 11.70
CA SER A 13 -9.25 -2.00 12.04
C SER A 13 -8.77 -0.98 11.01
N TRP A 14 -8.64 0.28 11.45
CA TRP A 14 -8.06 1.38 10.69
C TRP A 14 -6.57 1.10 10.47
N VAL A 15 -6.26 0.03 9.75
CA VAL A 15 -4.90 -0.25 9.36
C VAL A 15 -4.57 0.81 8.33
N ASP A 16 -3.74 1.77 8.75
CA ASP A 16 -3.24 2.84 7.91
C ASP A 16 -2.49 2.22 6.73
N ARG A 17 -3.20 2.02 5.61
CA ARG A 17 -2.64 1.46 4.39
C ARG A 17 -1.88 2.55 3.67
N VAL A 18 -0.56 2.39 3.63
CA VAL A 18 0.36 3.35 3.03
C VAL A 18 0.78 2.90 1.64
N ALA A 19 1.24 3.85 0.83
CA ALA A 19 1.85 3.53 -0.46
C ALA A 19 3.29 3.03 -0.24
N LEU A 20 3.54 1.78 -0.61
CA LEU A 20 4.83 1.10 -0.52
C LEU A 20 5.43 0.94 -1.91
N VAL A 21 6.76 1.02 -1.99
CA VAL A 21 7.53 0.74 -3.20
C VAL A 21 8.62 -0.29 -2.91
N CYS A 22 8.85 -1.19 -3.85
CA CYS A 22 9.95 -2.13 -3.81
C CYS A 22 11.09 -1.62 -4.70
N HIS A 23 12.25 -1.34 -4.11
CA HIS A 23 13.41 -0.88 -4.88
C HIS A 23 14.07 -1.97 -5.75
N ARG A 24 13.77 -3.26 -5.53
CA ARG A 24 14.32 -4.35 -6.37
C ARG A 24 13.51 -4.60 -7.63
N CYS A 25 12.18 -4.51 -7.53
CA CYS A 25 11.27 -4.83 -8.63
C CYS A 25 10.61 -3.59 -9.25
N ASP A 26 10.81 -2.41 -8.67
CA ASP A 26 10.14 -1.16 -9.03
C ASP A 26 8.60 -1.22 -8.98
N VAL A 27 8.06 -2.17 -8.21
CA VAL A 27 6.61 -2.31 -8.02
C VAL A 27 6.11 -1.41 -6.90
N THR A 28 4.92 -0.84 -7.07
CA THR A 28 4.25 0.02 -6.09
C THR A 28 2.92 -0.59 -5.68
N TRP A 29 2.58 -0.57 -4.38
CA TRP A 29 1.33 -1.11 -3.86
C TRP A 29 0.81 -0.40 -2.62
N ARG A 30 -0.45 -0.66 -2.25
CA ARG A 30 -1.02 -0.23 -0.96
C ARG A 30 -1.05 -1.39 0.01
N GLY A 31 -0.31 -1.27 1.09
CA GLY A 31 -0.16 -2.31 2.10
C GLY A 31 0.07 -1.72 3.48
N VAL A 32 0.35 -2.59 4.45
CA VAL A 32 0.72 -2.16 5.81
C VAL A 32 2.19 -1.74 5.85
N PRO A 33 2.59 -0.77 6.68
CA PRO A 33 4.01 -0.42 6.82
C PRO A 33 4.86 -1.68 7.06
N MET A 34 5.99 -1.78 6.36
CA MET A 34 6.90 -2.93 6.39
C MET A 34 6.38 -4.24 5.75
N GLU A 35 5.23 -4.21 5.07
CA GLU A 35 4.75 -5.37 4.29
C GLU A 35 5.78 -5.77 3.21
N PRO A 36 6.10 -7.07 3.06
CA PRO A 36 7.01 -7.53 2.04
C PRO A 36 6.37 -7.41 0.65
N CYS A 37 7.21 -7.13 -0.35
CA CYS A 37 6.84 -7.14 -1.75
C CYS A 37 6.32 -8.53 -2.15
N TRP A 38 5.11 -8.59 -2.71
CA TRP A 38 4.52 -9.86 -3.18
C TRP A 38 5.33 -10.53 -4.30
N LEU A 39 6.21 -9.79 -4.98
CA LEU A 39 6.96 -10.30 -6.12
C LEU A 39 8.31 -10.91 -5.73
N CYS A 40 9.08 -10.25 -4.86
CA CYS A 40 10.43 -10.70 -4.49
C CYS A 40 10.69 -10.84 -3.00
N GLY A 41 9.70 -10.55 -2.15
CA GLY A 41 9.81 -10.63 -0.70
C GLY A 41 10.64 -9.53 -0.04
N SER A 42 11.18 -8.55 -0.79
CA SER A 42 11.86 -7.40 -0.18
C SER A 42 10.92 -6.51 0.62
N LEU A 43 11.41 -5.89 1.68
CA LEU A 43 10.66 -4.89 2.44
C LEU A 43 10.18 -3.75 1.51
N GLY A 44 8.88 -3.47 1.57
CA GLY A 44 8.31 -2.26 0.97
C GLY A 44 8.71 -1.03 1.75
N LEU A 45 9.25 -0.02 1.08
CA LEU A 45 9.52 1.28 1.69
C LEU A 45 8.34 2.20 1.44
N GLN A 46 7.91 2.90 2.48
CA GLN A 46 6.94 3.96 2.33
C GLN A 46 7.60 5.11 1.56
N ARG A 47 6.98 5.52 0.45
CA ARG A 47 7.36 6.77 -0.21
C ARG A 47 6.95 7.91 0.72
N SER A 48 7.89 8.48 1.46
CA SER A 48 7.69 9.79 2.08
C SER A 48 7.42 10.79 0.96
N GLY A 49 6.29 11.48 1.03
CA GLY A 49 5.82 12.38 -0.02
C GLY A 49 6.85 13.44 -0.41
N THR A 50 6.65 14.01 -1.59
CA THR A 50 7.50 15.07 -2.14
C THR A 50 7.59 16.24 -1.16
N THR A 51 8.78 16.52 -0.63
CA THR A 51 9.03 17.76 0.11
C THR A 51 9.09 18.91 -0.89
N LEU A 52 8.11 19.80 -0.85
CA LEU A 52 8.18 21.07 -1.58
C LEU A 52 9.26 21.94 -0.91
N VAL A 53 10.38 22.16 -1.61
CA VAL A 53 11.40 23.12 -1.19
C VAL A 53 11.08 24.45 -1.85
N ARG A 54 10.91 25.51 -1.06
CA ARG A 54 10.74 26.88 -1.55
C ARG A 54 12.12 27.53 -1.63
N ASP A 55 12.47 28.03 -2.81
CA ASP A 55 13.57 28.99 -3.03
C ASP A 55 13.17 30.39 -2.52
#